data_AF-A0A8B3JGM3-F1
#
_entry.id   AF-A0A8B3JGM3-F1
#
_cell.length_a   1.000
_cell.length_b   1.000
_cell.length_c   1.000
_cell.angle_alpha   90.00
_cell.angle_beta   90.00
_cell.angle_gamma   90.00
#
_symmetry.space_group_name_H-M   'P 1'
#
loop_
_entity.id
_entity.type
_entity.pdbx_description
1 polymer ?
#
loop_
_entity_poly.entity_id
_entity_poly.type
_entity_poly.pdbx_seq_one_letter_code
_entity_poly.pdbx_strand_id
1 'polypeptide(L)'
;MTRRYLACALFTALLLGSVATSAAPELSQYNALDTVSRIVNDSEVKETLRKTLGSDYETFISNFDVFGEPHATSDGGLFVEGWLKDLYLENASALVVEPDGKLYTAWVVPESDIVHYQSSDRSQVVNPDIQQWATRFKAMHFATNSPARRAFDGVWTGESGTDSTLTLRLVESGDRISGSYCYISQRGNRIDCPAEDERNLSGTIAGNRANVKFDSTFGGVDGQAVLEINASKMEWRLVTPPQKGNYYAPLRYTLNKADPVRNAETRKLDTDKFTISLVNKCGRFESECSQMYYLGVRKSDNSTITLKGKTLQDPTGKVIGSSYKNSEVTYTVTYAPLKLVVSKGSHILVEQQGHWLK
;
A
#
# COMPACT_ATOMS: atom_id res chain seq x y z
N MET A 1 -42.45 29.73 -72.84
CA MET A 1 -41.06 29.65 -72.29
C MET A 1 -40.85 30.96 -71.55
N THR A 2 -40.67 31.06 -70.23
CA THR A 2 -39.60 30.50 -69.40
C THR A 2 -40.00 30.56 -67.91
N ARG A 3 -39.62 29.51 -67.17
CA ARG A 3 -39.80 29.31 -65.71
C ARG A 3 -38.99 30.33 -64.90
N ARG A 4 -39.60 30.91 -63.85
CA ARG A 4 -38.88 31.54 -62.73
C ARG A 4 -38.58 30.46 -61.68
N TYR A 5 -37.31 30.25 -61.36
CA TYR A 5 -36.88 29.41 -60.25
C TYR A 5 -36.16 30.27 -59.21
N LEU A 6 -36.56 30.08 -57.94
CA LEU A 6 -35.88 30.54 -56.75
C LEU A 6 -34.43 30.04 -56.73
N ALA A 7 -33.49 30.93 -56.44
CA ALA A 7 -32.15 30.57 -55.99
C ALA A 7 -32.09 30.69 -54.46
N CYS A 8 -32.10 29.55 -53.77
CA CYS A 8 -31.67 29.45 -52.37
C CYS A 8 -30.15 29.24 -52.38
N ALA A 9 -29.41 30.17 -51.80
CA ALA A 9 -27.97 30.03 -51.59
C ALA A 9 -27.71 29.06 -50.42
N LEU A 10 -27.02 27.95 -50.68
CA LEU A 10 -26.47 27.05 -49.66
C LEU A 10 -24.98 27.39 -49.51
N PHE A 11 -24.63 27.93 -48.34
CA PHE A 11 -23.25 28.13 -47.91
C PHE A 11 -22.79 26.87 -47.18
N THR A 12 -22.04 25.99 -47.86
CA THR A 12 -21.31 24.89 -47.21
C THR A 12 -19.92 25.39 -46.82
N ALA A 13 -19.72 25.65 -45.54
CA ALA A 13 -18.40 25.90 -44.95
C ALA A 13 -17.68 24.56 -44.76
N LEU A 14 -16.62 24.31 -45.55
CA LEU A 14 -15.65 23.25 -45.27
C LEU A 14 -14.74 23.71 -44.12
N LEU A 15 -14.92 23.13 -42.93
CA LEU A 15 -13.92 23.15 -41.87
C LEU A 15 -12.81 22.16 -42.23
N LEU A 16 -11.75 22.64 -42.87
CA LEU A 16 -10.48 21.93 -42.92
C LEU A 16 -9.83 22.06 -41.54
N GLY A 17 -10.08 21.06 -40.68
CA GLY A 17 -9.31 20.90 -39.46
C GLY A 17 -7.86 20.60 -39.83
N SER A 18 -6.97 21.54 -39.55
CA SER A 18 -5.52 21.31 -39.60
C SER A 18 -5.17 20.29 -38.52
N VAL A 19 -4.96 19.03 -38.92
CA VAL A 19 -4.28 18.06 -38.08
C VAL A 19 -2.83 18.55 -37.98
N ALA A 20 -2.42 19.02 -36.80
CA ALA A 20 -1.01 19.22 -36.53
C ALA A 20 -0.35 17.85 -36.52
N THR A 21 0.29 17.47 -37.63
CA THR A 21 1.28 16.40 -37.63
C THR A 21 2.46 16.89 -36.80
N SER A 22 2.65 16.35 -35.59
CA SER A 22 3.95 16.52 -34.93
C SER A 22 4.97 15.81 -35.83
N ALA A 23 6.00 16.55 -36.25
CA ALA A 23 7.09 15.95 -36.98
C ALA A 23 7.88 15.16 -35.95
N ALA A 24 7.89 13.82 -36.09
CA ALA A 24 8.67 12.96 -35.21
C ALA A 24 10.14 13.43 -35.16
N PRO A 25 10.81 13.34 -34.00
CA PRO A 25 12.17 13.83 -33.84
C PRO A 25 13.12 13.08 -34.79
N GLU A 26 14.00 13.81 -35.49
CA GLU A 26 15.04 13.21 -36.33
C GLU A 26 16.14 12.62 -35.42
N LEU A 27 16.01 11.34 -35.06
CA LEU A 27 16.81 10.71 -34.01
C LEU A 27 18.30 10.56 -34.35
N SER A 28 18.64 10.50 -35.64
CA SER A 28 20.01 10.35 -36.13
C SER A 28 20.95 11.47 -35.63
N GLN A 29 20.43 12.67 -35.39
CA GLN A 29 21.21 13.84 -34.95
C GLN A 29 21.73 13.73 -33.50
N TYR A 30 21.25 12.73 -32.74
CA TYR A 30 21.65 12.46 -31.36
C TYR A 30 22.49 11.18 -31.23
N ASN A 31 22.74 10.46 -32.33
CA ASN A 31 23.45 9.17 -32.32
C ASN A 31 24.98 9.33 -32.31
N ALA A 32 25.49 10.19 -31.43
CA ALA A 32 26.92 10.35 -31.17
C ALA A 32 27.16 10.91 -29.76
N LEU A 33 28.31 10.58 -29.15
CA LEU A 33 28.66 10.97 -27.78
C LEU A 33 28.62 12.49 -27.52
N ASP A 34 28.95 13.32 -28.51
CA ASP A 34 28.96 14.78 -28.40
C ASP A 34 27.57 15.42 -28.57
N THR A 35 26.60 14.65 -29.08
CA THR A 35 25.25 15.15 -29.40
C THR A 35 24.14 14.55 -28.56
N VAL A 36 24.37 13.36 -27.98
CA VAL A 36 23.38 12.57 -27.24
C VAL A 36 22.75 13.31 -26.08
N SER A 37 23.51 14.16 -25.38
CA SER A 37 23.00 14.94 -24.23
C SER A 37 21.85 15.90 -24.57
N ARG A 38 21.68 16.22 -25.85
CA ARG A 38 20.60 17.10 -26.33
C ARG A 38 19.24 16.39 -26.33
N ILE A 39 19.20 15.06 -26.45
CA ILE A 39 17.92 14.33 -26.61
C ILE A 39 17.02 14.43 -25.37
N VAL A 40 17.60 14.40 -24.17
CA VAL A 40 16.84 14.52 -22.92
C VAL A 40 16.33 15.95 -22.67
N ASN A 41 16.81 16.91 -23.46
CA ASN A 41 16.37 18.31 -23.46
C ASN A 41 15.51 18.66 -24.68
N ASP A 42 15.33 17.75 -25.63
CA ASP A 42 14.39 17.92 -26.73
C ASP A 42 12.97 18.11 -26.15
N SER A 43 12.21 19.06 -26.70
CA SER A 43 10.91 19.43 -26.13
C SER A 43 9.89 18.29 -26.16
N GLU A 44 9.83 17.51 -27.24
CA GLU A 44 8.84 16.45 -27.43
C GLU A 44 9.21 15.22 -26.58
N VAL A 45 10.50 14.88 -26.56
CA VAL A 45 11.03 13.81 -25.69
C VAL A 45 10.82 14.16 -24.23
N LYS A 46 11.17 15.38 -23.80
CA LYS A 46 11.04 15.83 -22.42
C LYS A 46 9.59 15.89 -21.94
N GLU A 47 8.67 16.36 -22.78
CA GLU A 47 7.25 16.35 -22.46
C GLU A 47 6.73 14.91 -22.27
N THR A 48 7.09 14.01 -23.19
CA THR A 48 6.69 12.61 -23.13
C THR A 48 7.30 11.90 -21.93
N LEU A 49 8.57 12.18 -21.59
CA LEU A 49 9.23 11.69 -20.38
C LEU A 49 8.49 12.14 -19.11
N ARG A 50 8.19 13.43 -18.97
CA ARG A 50 7.46 13.95 -17.80
C ARG A 50 6.08 13.33 -17.65
N LYS A 51 5.36 13.18 -18.77
CA LYS A 51 4.03 12.55 -18.80
C LYS A 51 4.09 11.06 -18.45
N THR A 52 5.11 10.36 -18.93
CA THR A 52 5.29 8.91 -18.70
C THR A 52 5.70 8.64 -17.26
N LEU A 53 6.72 9.36 -16.78
CA LEU A 53 7.40 9.10 -15.51
C LEU A 53 6.73 9.76 -14.30
N GLY A 54 5.97 10.85 -14.49
CA GLY A 54 5.29 11.55 -13.41
C GLY A 54 6.26 11.95 -12.28
N SER A 55 6.02 11.42 -11.07
CA SER A 55 6.89 11.67 -9.91
C SER A 55 8.30 11.11 -10.04
N ASP A 56 8.49 10.09 -10.87
CA ASP A 56 9.78 9.40 -11.06
C ASP A 56 10.68 10.14 -12.06
N TYR A 57 10.16 11.18 -12.74
CA TYR A 57 10.90 11.94 -13.75
C TYR A 57 12.21 12.52 -13.21
N GLU A 58 12.20 13.12 -12.01
CA GLU A 58 13.39 13.74 -11.43
C GLU A 58 14.45 12.69 -11.07
N THR A 59 14.04 11.54 -10.52
CA THR A 59 14.95 10.42 -10.23
C THR A 59 15.59 9.90 -11.51
N PHE A 60 14.78 9.65 -12.55
CA PHE A 60 15.25 9.17 -13.84
C PHE A 60 16.23 10.15 -14.50
N ILE A 61 15.86 11.44 -14.59
CA ILE A 61 16.62 12.44 -15.34
C ILE A 61 17.92 12.84 -14.62
N SER A 62 17.94 12.77 -13.29
CA SER A 62 19.13 13.12 -12.49
C SER A 62 20.33 12.21 -12.76
N ASN A 63 20.10 11.03 -13.35
CA ASN A 63 21.16 10.09 -13.70
C ASN A 63 21.92 10.50 -14.96
N PHE A 64 21.46 11.47 -15.76
CA PHE A 64 22.15 11.87 -16.99
C PHE A 64 23.24 12.93 -16.75
N ASP A 65 24.17 12.64 -15.84
CA ASP A 65 25.38 13.46 -15.60
C ASP A 65 26.52 13.06 -16.55
N VAL A 66 26.71 11.75 -16.74
CA VAL A 66 27.57 11.17 -17.78
C VAL A 66 26.70 10.37 -18.75
N PHE A 67 26.99 10.47 -20.04
CA PHE A 67 26.28 9.75 -21.10
C PHE A 67 27.12 8.59 -21.63
N GLY A 68 26.45 7.47 -21.92
CA GLY A 68 27.02 6.36 -22.68
C GLY A 68 27.02 6.63 -24.18
N GLU A 69 27.71 5.77 -24.93
CA GLU A 69 27.66 5.79 -26.39
C GLU A 69 26.25 5.38 -26.83
N PRO A 70 25.51 6.25 -27.54
CA PRO A 70 24.19 5.89 -28.03
C PRO A 70 24.31 4.90 -29.19
N HIS A 71 23.22 4.17 -29.47
CA HIS A 71 23.14 3.33 -30.66
C HIS A 71 21.71 3.27 -31.20
N ALA A 72 21.59 2.94 -32.49
CA ALA A 72 20.30 2.74 -33.13
C ALA A 72 19.68 1.39 -32.73
N THR A 73 18.39 1.36 -32.43
CA THR A 73 17.66 0.12 -32.15
C THR A 73 17.33 -0.61 -33.45
N SER A 74 16.89 -1.89 -33.35
CA SER A 74 16.50 -2.67 -34.54
C SER A 74 15.32 -2.06 -35.31
N ASP A 75 14.46 -1.30 -34.63
CA ASP A 75 13.25 -0.70 -35.18
C ASP A 75 13.49 0.74 -35.70
N GLY A 76 14.76 1.19 -35.72
CA GLY A 76 15.16 2.52 -36.20
C GLY A 76 15.07 3.61 -35.14
N GLY A 77 14.79 3.26 -33.89
CA GLY A 77 14.85 4.14 -32.74
C GLY A 77 16.28 4.43 -32.27
N LEU A 78 16.40 5.12 -31.14
CA LEU A 78 17.67 5.46 -30.50
C LEU A 78 17.68 5.01 -29.04
N PHE A 79 18.66 4.20 -28.68
CA PHE A 79 19.00 3.89 -27.30
C PHE A 79 20.00 4.91 -26.76
N VAL A 80 19.75 5.35 -25.54
CA VAL A 80 20.56 6.31 -24.81
C VAL A 80 20.64 5.87 -23.36
N GLU A 81 21.80 6.00 -22.74
CA GLU A 81 21.96 5.76 -21.31
C GLU A 81 22.77 6.86 -20.63
N GLY A 82 22.59 6.98 -19.32
CA GLY A 82 23.39 7.85 -18.48
C GLY A 82 23.50 7.35 -17.04
N TRP A 83 24.51 7.83 -16.33
CA TRP A 83 24.74 7.55 -14.92
C TRP A 83 25.30 8.77 -14.19
N LEU A 84 25.09 8.80 -12.87
CA LEU A 84 25.81 9.75 -12.02
C LEU A 84 27.30 9.44 -12.07
N LYS A 85 28.14 10.48 -12.18
CA LYS A 85 29.58 10.32 -12.16
C LYS A 85 30.01 9.44 -10.97
N ASP A 86 30.85 8.46 -11.26
CA ASP A 86 31.36 7.45 -10.31
C ASP A 86 30.37 6.36 -9.86
N LEU A 87 29.10 6.36 -10.30
CA LEU A 87 28.05 5.41 -9.89
C LEU A 87 27.46 4.57 -11.03
N TYR A 88 28.28 4.18 -12.02
CA TYR A 88 27.84 3.47 -13.24
C TYR A 88 27.00 2.20 -13.00
N LEU A 89 27.33 1.43 -11.95
CA LEU A 89 26.66 0.16 -11.61
C LEU A 89 25.59 0.29 -10.52
N GLU A 90 25.40 1.48 -9.95
CA GLU A 90 24.55 1.70 -8.77
C GLU A 90 23.46 2.73 -9.01
N ASN A 91 23.67 3.67 -9.93
CA ASN A 91 22.70 4.72 -10.24
C ASN A 91 22.77 5.13 -11.72
N ALA A 92 21.86 4.60 -12.52
CA ALA A 92 21.87 4.74 -13.97
C ALA A 92 20.46 4.72 -14.56
N SER A 93 20.30 5.35 -15.71
CA SER A 93 19.06 5.41 -16.48
C SER A 93 19.30 5.02 -17.93
N ALA A 94 18.30 4.38 -18.54
CA ALA A 94 18.24 4.05 -19.95
C ALA A 94 16.95 4.59 -20.58
N LEU A 95 17.07 5.08 -21.80
CA LEU A 95 16.02 5.66 -22.62
C LEU A 95 16.08 5.02 -24.01
N VAL A 96 14.94 4.57 -24.51
CA VAL A 96 14.74 4.30 -25.93
C VAL A 96 13.69 5.26 -26.46
N VAL A 97 14.02 5.94 -27.55
CA VAL A 97 13.10 6.78 -28.33
C VAL A 97 12.85 6.11 -29.66
N GLU A 98 11.61 5.72 -29.95
CA GLU A 98 11.24 5.13 -31.24
C GLU A 98 10.84 6.21 -32.27
N PRO A 99 10.89 5.92 -33.58
CA PRO A 99 10.52 6.87 -34.63
C PRO A 99 9.06 7.35 -34.57
N ASP A 100 8.18 6.58 -33.92
CA ASP A 100 6.78 6.94 -33.71
C ASP A 100 6.56 7.81 -32.44
N GLY A 101 7.64 8.21 -31.78
CA GLY A 101 7.62 9.01 -30.56
C GLY A 101 7.39 8.20 -29.28
N LYS A 102 7.23 6.86 -29.36
CA LYS A 102 7.16 6.04 -28.16
C LYS A 102 8.48 6.07 -27.42
N LEU A 103 8.37 6.21 -26.11
CA LEU A 103 9.47 6.11 -25.18
C LEU A 103 9.39 4.83 -24.35
N TYR A 104 10.55 4.24 -24.11
CA TYR A 104 10.76 3.24 -23.08
C TYR A 104 11.87 3.72 -22.15
N THR A 105 11.66 3.56 -20.86
CA THR A 105 12.57 4.08 -19.82
C THR A 105 12.84 3.00 -18.79
N ALA A 106 14.07 2.97 -18.30
CA ALA A 106 14.42 2.21 -17.12
C ALA A 106 15.43 2.96 -16.27
N TRP A 107 15.41 2.72 -14.96
CA TRP A 107 16.41 3.27 -14.06
C TRP A 107 16.64 2.37 -12.85
N VAL A 108 17.83 2.51 -12.29
CA VAL A 108 18.23 1.91 -11.01
C VAL A 108 18.61 3.03 -10.06
N VAL A 109 18.37 2.84 -8.78
CA VAL A 109 18.79 3.74 -7.70
C VAL A 109 19.65 2.98 -6.70
N PRO A 110 20.52 3.66 -5.93
CA PRO A 110 21.36 3.00 -4.94
C PRO A 110 20.54 2.18 -3.94
N GLU A 111 21.15 1.09 -3.45
CA GLU A 111 20.58 0.21 -2.40
C GLU A 111 19.27 -0.51 -2.78
N SER A 112 18.84 -0.44 -4.04
CA SER A 112 17.69 -1.18 -4.59
C SER A 112 18.16 -2.40 -5.40
N ASP A 113 17.41 -3.50 -5.33
CA ASP A 113 17.56 -4.68 -6.19
C ASP A 113 16.60 -4.65 -7.39
N ILE A 114 15.97 -3.49 -7.64
CA ILE A 114 14.91 -3.30 -8.62
C ILE A 114 15.40 -2.42 -9.79
N VAL A 115 15.18 -2.92 -11.01
CA VAL A 115 15.23 -2.10 -12.23
C VAL A 115 13.82 -1.57 -12.49
N HIS A 116 13.61 -0.28 -12.26
CA HIS A 116 12.34 0.36 -12.57
C HIS A 116 12.17 0.43 -14.10
N TYR A 117 10.96 0.24 -14.58
CA TYR A 117 10.65 0.28 -16.01
C TYR A 117 9.28 0.91 -16.27
N GLN A 118 9.25 1.89 -17.16
CA GLN A 118 8.03 2.52 -17.61
C GLN A 118 8.10 2.84 -19.11
N SER A 119 6.94 2.81 -19.76
CA SER A 119 6.79 3.01 -21.18
C SER A 119 5.64 3.97 -21.46
N SER A 120 5.82 4.83 -22.46
CA SER A 120 4.81 5.80 -22.87
C SER A 120 3.52 5.15 -23.38
N ASP A 121 3.62 3.93 -23.93
CA ASP A 121 2.51 3.11 -24.42
C ASP A 121 1.93 2.18 -23.34
N ARG A 122 2.48 2.22 -22.11
CA ARG A 122 2.11 1.37 -20.97
C ARG A 122 2.36 -0.13 -21.18
N SER A 123 3.14 -0.49 -22.20
CA SER A 123 3.61 -1.86 -22.40
C SER A 123 4.38 -2.35 -21.17
N GLN A 124 4.12 -3.60 -20.79
CA GLN A 124 4.87 -4.32 -19.76
C GLN A 124 5.99 -5.18 -20.32
N VAL A 125 6.06 -5.30 -21.64
CA VAL A 125 7.14 -6.00 -22.32
C VAL A 125 8.33 -5.07 -22.38
N VAL A 126 9.38 -5.41 -21.63
CA VAL A 126 10.61 -4.62 -21.58
C VAL A 126 11.25 -4.58 -22.96
N ASN A 127 11.61 -3.38 -23.43
CA ASN A 127 12.30 -3.17 -24.70
C ASN A 127 13.64 -3.97 -24.73
N PRO A 128 14.01 -4.62 -25.85
CA PRO A 128 15.22 -5.45 -25.94
C PRO A 128 16.52 -4.73 -25.56
N ASP A 129 16.71 -3.48 -25.98
CA ASP A 129 17.91 -2.71 -25.65
C ASP A 129 17.98 -2.37 -24.15
N ILE A 130 16.83 -2.11 -23.53
CA ILE A 130 16.72 -1.94 -22.07
C ILE A 130 16.99 -3.26 -21.35
N GLN A 131 16.52 -4.40 -21.88
CA GLN A 131 16.86 -5.72 -21.31
C GLN A 131 18.37 -5.96 -21.36
N GLN A 132 18.99 -5.69 -22.51
CA GLN A 132 20.44 -5.80 -22.70
C GLN A 132 21.20 -4.91 -21.72
N TRP A 133 20.81 -3.64 -21.60
CA TRP A 133 21.37 -2.69 -20.63
C TRP A 133 21.28 -3.20 -19.19
N ALA A 134 20.13 -3.75 -18.80
CA ALA A 134 19.91 -4.23 -17.44
C ALA A 134 20.78 -5.44 -17.06
N THR A 135 21.27 -6.22 -18.03
CA THR A 135 22.11 -7.41 -17.76
C THR A 135 23.39 -7.10 -16.99
N ARG A 136 23.87 -5.84 -17.00
CA ARG A 136 25.06 -5.43 -16.24
C ARG A 136 24.83 -5.39 -14.73
N PHE A 137 23.60 -5.17 -14.28
CA PHE A 137 23.25 -5.10 -12.87
C PHE A 137 22.92 -6.50 -12.35
N LYS A 138 23.98 -7.24 -11.99
CA LYS A 138 23.86 -8.62 -11.49
C LYS A 138 22.89 -8.68 -10.31
N ALA A 139 22.00 -9.68 -10.34
CA ALA A 139 20.99 -9.95 -9.31
C ALA A 139 19.85 -8.91 -9.16
N MET A 140 19.79 -7.87 -10.01
CA MET A 140 18.62 -7.00 -10.07
C MET A 140 17.51 -7.62 -10.94
N HIS A 141 16.27 -7.23 -10.67
CA HIS A 141 15.12 -7.70 -11.44
C HIS A 141 14.24 -6.51 -11.85
N PHE A 142 13.61 -6.60 -13.03
CA PHE A 142 12.66 -5.57 -13.44
C PHE A 142 11.49 -5.51 -12.48
N ALA A 143 11.09 -4.30 -12.11
CA ALA A 143 9.81 -4.05 -11.49
C ALA A 143 8.73 -4.62 -12.40
N THR A 144 8.18 -5.78 -12.04
CA THR A 144 7.05 -6.33 -12.78
C THR A 144 5.88 -5.38 -12.54
N ASN A 145 5.53 -4.48 -13.49
CA ASN A 145 4.24 -3.81 -13.39
C ASN A 145 3.16 -4.82 -13.77
N SER A 146 2.80 -5.64 -12.78
CA SER A 146 1.47 -6.21 -12.73
C SER A 146 0.46 -5.06 -12.86
N PRO A 147 -0.67 -5.24 -13.58
CA PRO A 147 -1.74 -4.25 -13.63
C PRO A 147 -2.06 -3.85 -12.20
N ALA A 148 -1.71 -2.62 -11.81
CA ALA A 148 -1.61 -2.13 -10.43
C ALA A 148 -1.79 -3.28 -9.42
N ARG A 149 -0.73 -4.08 -9.20
CA ARG A 149 -0.78 -5.03 -8.08
C ARG A 149 -1.08 -4.16 -6.90
N ARG A 150 -2.28 -4.29 -6.35
CA ARG A 150 -2.70 -3.47 -5.24
C ARG A 150 -1.76 -3.80 -4.08
N ALA A 151 -0.71 -3.00 -3.95
CA ALA A 151 0.51 -3.35 -3.28
C ALA A 151 0.25 -3.34 -1.77
N PHE A 152 -0.31 -2.24 -1.30
CA PHE A 152 -0.87 -2.01 0.01
C PHE A 152 -2.17 -2.78 0.28
N ASP A 153 -2.97 -3.13 -0.74
CA ASP A 153 -4.25 -3.83 -0.50
C ASP A 153 -4.07 -5.09 0.34
N GLY A 154 -5.03 -5.27 1.26
CA GLY A 154 -5.13 -6.42 2.13
C GLY A 154 -4.76 -6.09 3.57
N VAL A 155 -4.31 -7.11 4.29
CA VAL A 155 -3.99 -7.02 5.71
C VAL A 155 -2.49 -7.07 5.88
N TRP A 156 -1.95 -6.11 6.63
CA TRP A 156 -0.55 -6.03 7.01
C TRP A 156 -0.44 -6.16 8.51
N THR A 157 0.45 -7.02 8.98
CA THR A 157 0.63 -7.28 10.40
C THR A 157 2.10 -7.25 10.75
N GLY A 158 2.44 -6.64 11.89
CA GLY A 158 3.74 -6.85 12.52
C GLY A 158 3.57 -7.11 14.01
N GLU A 159 4.59 -7.72 14.59
CA GLU A 159 4.70 -7.96 16.01
C GLU A 159 6.10 -7.53 16.49
N SER A 160 6.18 -6.85 17.62
CA SER A 160 7.42 -6.45 18.27
C SER A 160 7.51 -7.13 19.64
N GLY A 161 8.24 -8.24 19.68
CA GLY A 161 8.31 -9.13 20.83
C GLY A 161 6.92 -9.60 21.29
N THR A 162 6.72 -9.70 22.61
CA THR A 162 5.40 -10.02 23.20
C THR A 162 4.54 -8.78 23.48
N ASP A 163 5.04 -7.59 23.16
CA ASP A 163 4.62 -6.35 23.81
C ASP A 163 3.72 -5.48 22.96
N SER A 164 3.85 -5.51 21.62
CA SER A 164 2.95 -4.79 20.73
C SER A 164 2.74 -5.47 19.39
N THR A 165 1.59 -5.17 18.79
CA THR A 165 1.22 -5.60 17.43
C THR A 165 0.57 -4.46 16.69
N LEU A 166 0.94 -4.27 15.43
CA LEU A 166 0.28 -3.33 14.53
C LEU A 166 -0.42 -4.11 13.42
N THR A 167 -1.67 -3.75 13.14
CA THR A 167 -2.45 -4.27 12.02
C THR A 167 -2.99 -3.12 11.18
N LEU A 168 -2.76 -3.19 9.87
CA LEU A 168 -3.39 -2.30 8.89
C LEU A 168 -4.30 -3.14 7.99
N ARG A 169 -5.53 -2.67 7.77
CA ARG A 169 -6.45 -3.25 6.78
C ARG A 169 -6.70 -2.20 5.72
N LEU A 170 -6.12 -2.41 4.55
CA LEU A 170 -6.02 -1.39 3.52
C LEU A 170 -6.81 -1.80 2.29
N VAL A 171 -7.52 -0.82 1.74
CA VAL A 171 -8.27 -0.88 0.49
C VAL A 171 -7.76 0.21 -0.43
N GLU A 172 -7.29 -0.18 -1.60
CA GLU A 172 -6.81 0.66 -2.67
C GLU A 172 -7.89 0.88 -3.72
N SER A 173 -7.94 2.10 -4.21
CA SER A 173 -8.78 2.50 -5.33
C SER A 173 -8.04 3.53 -6.15
N GLY A 174 -7.28 3.08 -7.15
CA GLY A 174 -6.42 3.94 -7.95
C GLY A 174 -5.24 4.47 -7.12
N ASP A 175 -5.09 5.79 -7.09
CA ASP A 175 -4.07 6.51 -6.30
C ASP A 175 -4.50 6.76 -4.84
N ARG A 176 -5.66 6.24 -4.42
CA ARG A 176 -6.18 6.42 -3.06
C ARG A 176 -6.07 5.16 -2.25
N ILE A 177 -5.78 5.34 -0.97
CA ILE A 177 -5.82 4.29 0.04
C ILE A 177 -6.80 4.66 1.15
N SER A 178 -7.53 3.69 1.65
CA SER A 178 -8.42 3.83 2.80
C SER A 178 -8.40 2.56 3.63
N GLY A 179 -8.74 2.63 4.92
CA GLY A 179 -8.66 1.46 5.74
C GLY A 179 -8.79 1.72 7.22
N SER A 180 -8.33 0.75 7.99
CA SER A 180 -8.21 0.86 9.43
C SER A 180 -6.78 0.58 9.90
N TYR A 181 -6.43 1.31 10.96
CA TYR A 181 -5.21 1.14 11.73
C TYR A 181 -5.60 0.62 13.12
N CYS A 182 -4.96 -0.46 13.56
CA CYS A 182 -5.18 -1.06 14.88
C CYS A 182 -3.84 -1.38 15.54
N TYR A 183 -3.54 -0.70 16.64
CA TYR A 183 -2.32 -0.91 17.40
C TYR A 183 -2.62 -1.33 18.82
N ILE A 184 -2.09 -2.50 19.15
CA ILE A 184 -2.17 -3.08 20.47
C ILE A 184 -0.78 -2.94 21.07
N SER A 185 -0.65 -2.23 22.19
CA SER A 185 0.64 -2.03 22.85
C SER A 185 0.57 -2.34 24.34
N GLN A 186 1.74 -2.36 24.98
CA GLN A 186 1.88 -2.64 26.41
C GLN A 186 1.25 -3.98 26.80
N ARG A 187 1.54 -5.04 26.03
CA ARG A 187 1.01 -6.40 26.20
C ARG A 187 -0.53 -6.43 26.19
N GLY A 188 -1.13 -5.52 25.42
CA GLY A 188 -2.56 -5.39 25.26
C GLY A 188 -3.26 -4.43 26.22
N ASN A 189 -2.54 -3.85 27.18
CA ASN A 189 -3.12 -2.85 28.09
C ASN A 189 -3.55 -1.55 27.38
N ARG A 190 -3.09 -1.33 26.13
CA ARG A 190 -3.54 -0.24 25.27
C ARG A 190 -3.98 -0.82 23.94
N ILE A 191 -5.25 -0.61 23.59
CA ILE A 191 -5.85 -1.07 22.33
C ILE A 191 -6.39 0.15 21.59
N ASP A 192 -5.62 0.64 20.63
CA ASP A 192 -5.97 1.74 19.74
C ASP A 192 -6.48 1.14 18.42
N CYS A 193 -7.71 0.62 18.45
CA CYS A 193 -8.31 -0.14 17.35
C CYS A 193 -9.76 0.30 17.15
N PRO A 194 -10.13 0.75 15.94
CA PRO A 194 -11.50 1.17 15.62
C PRO A 194 -12.47 -0.01 15.65
N ALA A 195 -13.77 0.28 15.58
CA ALA A 195 -14.77 -0.76 15.35
C ALA A 195 -14.57 -1.45 13.98
N GLU A 196 -15.17 -2.62 13.76
CA GLU A 196 -14.91 -3.48 12.59
C GLU A 196 -15.13 -2.76 11.24
N ASP A 197 -16.19 -1.97 11.15
CA ASP A 197 -16.56 -1.23 9.93
C ASP A 197 -16.03 0.21 9.91
N GLU A 198 -15.37 0.64 10.98
CA GLU A 198 -14.88 2.01 11.10
C GLU A 198 -13.51 2.15 10.41
N ARG A 199 -13.46 3.08 9.46
CA ARG A 199 -12.24 3.46 8.75
C ARG A 199 -11.66 4.71 9.36
N ASN A 200 -10.57 4.56 10.09
CA ASN A 200 -9.82 5.65 10.71
C ASN A 200 -8.52 5.96 9.98
N LEU A 201 -8.31 5.46 8.75
CA LEU A 201 -7.11 5.70 7.96
C LEU A 201 -7.45 5.99 6.49
N SER A 202 -6.85 7.02 5.91
CA SER A 202 -6.98 7.33 4.49
C SER A 202 -5.75 8.08 3.95
N GLY A 203 -5.51 8.03 2.65
CA GLY A 203 -4.31 8.66 2.08
C GLY A 203 -4.22 8.57 0.56
N THR A 204 -3.03 8.90 0.05
CA THR A 204 -2.68 8.79 -1.37
C THR A 204 -1.43 7.94 -1.57
N ILE A 205 -1.37 7.27 -2.72
CA ILE A 205 -0.30 6.35 -3.14
C ILE A 205 0.52 7.02 -4.25
N ALA A 206 1.83 6.94 -4.14
CA ALA A 206 2.79 7.29 -5.17
C ALA A 206 3.88 6.20 -5.22
N GLY A 207 3.84 5.34 -6.24
CA GLY A 207 4.74 4.20 -6.36
C GLY A 207 4.58 3.20 -5.21
N ASN A 208 5.69 2.86 -4.55
CA ASN A 208 5.74 1.98 -3.39
C ASN A 208 5.50 2.70 -2.04
N ARG A 209 5.12 3.99 -2.07
CA ARG A 209 4.93 4.83 -0.90
C ARG A 209 3.51 5.36 -0.80
N ALA A 210 2.92 5.35 0.39
CA ALA A 210 1.64 5.99 0.67
C ALA A 210 1.76 6.98 1.83
N ASN A 211 1.21 8.18 1.65
CA ASN A 211 1.07 9.16 2.73
C ASN A 211 -0.34 9.06 3.28
N VAL A 212 -0.46 8.71 4.57
CA VAL A 212 -1.75 8.43 5.20
C VAL A 212 -2.01 9.38 6.36
N LYS A 213 -3.26 9.78 6.50
CA LYS A 213 -3.84 10.37 7.70
C LYS A 213 -4.57 9.30 8.50
N PHE A 214 -4.49 9.37 9.82
CA PHE A 214 -5.20 8.45 10.70
C PHE A 214 -5.66 9.10 12.01
N ASP A 215 -6.74 8.56 12.57
CA ASP A 215 -7.31 8.98 13.84
C ASP A 215 -7.20 7.85 14.88
N SER A 216 -6.90 8.22 16.12
CA SER A 216 -6.82 7.32 17.27
C SER A 216 -8.17 7.19 17.96
N THR A 217 -8.49 5.99 18.44
CA THR A 217 -9.69 5.77 19.26
C THR A 217 -9.61 6.41 20.64
N PHE A 218 -8.46 7.00 21.00
CA PHE A 218 -8.26 7.79 22.22
C PHE A 218 -8.48 9.30 22.02
N GLY A 219 -9.14 9.68 20.92
CA GLY A 219 -9.56 11.05 20.63
C GLY A 219 -8.50 11.90 19.93
N GLY A 220 -7.31 11.36 19.69
CA GLY A 220 -6.31 12.02 18.84
C GLY A 220 -6.72 11.97 17.37
N VAL A 221 -6.70 13.10 16.66
CA VAL A 221 -7.11 13.21 15.25
C VAL A 221 -6.01 13.79 14.36
N ASP A 222 -6.11 13.62 13.06
CA ASP A 222 -5.18 14.19 12.05
C ASP A 222 -3.72 13.73 12.20
N GLY A 223 -3.50 12.52 12.72
CA GLY A 223 -2.17 11.89 12.70
C GLY A 223 -1.73 11.65 11.26
N GLN A 224 -0.43 11.76 10.99
CA GLN A 224 0.14 11.51 9.66
C GLN A 224 1.23 10.45 9.74
N ALA A 225 1.18 9.47 8.86
CA ALA A 225 2.19 8.44 8.72
C ALA A 225 2.53 8.19 7.25
N VAL A 226 3.67 7.55 7.04
CA VAL A 226 4.15 7.08 5.75
C VAL A 226 4.18 5.57 5.79
N LEU A 227 3.61 4.96 4.76
CA LEU A 227 3.73 3.54 4.47
C LEU A 227 4.70 3.39 3.30
N GLU A 228 5.68 2.51 3.41
CA GLU A 228 6.64 2.27 2.34
C GLU A 228 6.86 0.77 2.19
N ILE A 229 6.63 0.24 0.98
CA ILE A 229 6.78 -1.18 0.70
C ILE A 229 8.17 -1.40 0.10
N ASN A 230 8.96 -2.22 0.80
CA ASN A 230 10.26 -2.70 0.35
C ASN A 230 10.20 -4.24 0.28
N ALA A 231 10.28 -4.76 -0.94
CA ALA A 231 10.05 -6.18 -1.25
C ALA A 231 8.71 -6.71 -0.68
N SER A 232 8.75 -7.56 0.34
CA SER A 232 7.58 -8.17 0.98
C SER A 232 7.16 -7.52 2.31
N LYS A 233 7.83 -6.44 2.70
CA LYS A 233 7.63 -5.75 3.98
C LYS A 233 7.12 -4.34 3.77
N MET A 234 6.29 -3.89 4.69
CA MET A 234 5.83 -2.51 4.76
C MET A 234 6.43 -1.86 6.00
N GLU A 235 7.04 -0.70 5.84
CA GLU A 235 7.46 0.16 6.93
C GLU A 235 6.38 1.21 7.20
N TRP A 236 5.87 1.23 8.43
CA TRP A 236 5.11 2.35 8.98
C TRP A 236 6.09 3.32 9.63
N ARG A 237 5.94 4.62 9.34
CA ARG A 237 6.65 5.69 10.04
C ARG A 237 5.71 6.84 10.37
N LEU A 238 5.59 7.16 11.66
CA LEU A 238 4.88 8.35 12.11
C LEU A 238 5.62 9.60 11.64
N VAL A 239 4.90 10.53 11.02
CA VAL A 239 5.41 11.84 10.58
C VAL A 239 4.90 12.93 11.51
N THR A 240 3.59 12.95 11.76
CA THR A 240 2.95 13.93 12.62
C THR A 240 2.05 13.19 13.62
N PRO A 241 2.28 13.35 14.93
CA PRO A 241 1.37 12.85 15.95
C PRO A 241 -0.07 13.33 15.77
N PRO A 242 -1.08 12.50 16.08
CA PRO A 242 -2.45 12.97 16.26
C PRO A 242 -2.54 14.12 17.28
N GLN A 243 -3.48 15.03 17.03
CA GLN A 243 -3.73 16.25 17.80
C GLN A 243 -5.05 16.14 18.59
N LYS A 244 -5.29 17.05 19.54
CA LYS A 244 -6.57 17.21 20.28
C LYS A 244 -7.03 16.01 21.15
N GLY A 245 -6.20 14.98 21.28
CA GLY A 245 -6.46 13.85 22.16
C GLY A 245 -5.24 12.96 22.31
N ASN A 246 -5.41 11.84 23.02
CA ASN A 246 -4.32 10.89 23.22
C ASN A 246 -4.18 9.98 21.99
N TYR A 247 -2.99 9.41 21.82
CA TYR A 247 -2.70 8.40 20.81
C TYR A 247 -1.62 7.47 21.33
N TYR A 248 -1.56 6.26 20.77
CA TYR A 248 -0.52 5.29 21.14
C TYR A 248 0.27 4.79 19.93
N ALA A 249 0.09 5.42 18.78
CA ALA A 249 0.71 4.96 17.55
C ALA A 249 2.24 4.86 17.61
N PRO A 250 2.83 3.80 17.05
CA PRO A 250 4.28 3.61 17.10
C PRO A 250 4.97 4.62 16.18
N LEU A 251 6.17 5.04 16.58
CA LEU A 251 7.03 5.90 15.76
C LEU A 251 7.45 5.20 14.47
N ARG A 252 7.81 3.92 14.57
CA ARG A 252 8.18 3.05 13.45
C ARG A 252 7.68 1.64 13.68
N TYR A 253 7.35 0.93 12.60
CA TYR A 253 6.92 -0.45 12.67
C TYR A 253 7.09 -1.17 11.35
N THR A 254 7.68 -2.37 11.37
CA THR A 254 7.77 -3.24 10.20
C THR A 254 6.58 -4.19 10.19
N LEU A 255 5.87 -4.24 9.07
CA LEU A 255 4.76 -5.16 8.84
C LEU A 255 5.11 -6.12 7.71
N ASN A 256 4.59 -7.33 7.81
CA ASN A 256 4.58 -8.30 6.73
C ASN A 256 3.17 -8.36 6.16
N LYS A 257 3.06 -8.59 4.85
CA LYS A 257 1.76 -8.89 4.26
C LYS A 257 1.28 -10.17 4.91
N ALA A 258 0.14 -10.10 5.59
CA ALA A 258 -0.46 -11.32 6.08
C ALA A 258 -0.73 -12.18 4.84
N ASP A 259 -0.45 -13.48 4.94
CA ASP A 259 -1.07 -14.44 4.03
C ASP A 259 -2.57 -14.12 3.98
N PRO A 260 -3.29 -14.50 2.90
CA PRO A 260 -4.74 -14.41 2.85
C PRO A 260 -5.42 -15.35 3.88
N VAL A 261 -5.00 -15.27 5.15
CA VAL A 261 -5.66 -15.79 6.33
C VAL A 261 -6.78 -14.80 6.61
N ARG A 262 -7.95 -15.24 6.19
CA ARG A 262 -9.26 -14.64 6.38
C ARG A 262 -9.38 -14.06 7.80
N ASN A 263 -9.25 -12.74 7.89
CA ASN A 263 -9.77 -11.83 8.91
C ASN A 263 -9.65 -12.28 10.37
N ALA A 264 -8.66 -11.76 11.10
CA ALA A 264 -8.81 -11.74 12.56
C ALA A 264 -10.11 -11.00 12.92
N GLU A 265 -11.05 -11.66 13.58
CA GLU A 265 -12.37 -11.09 13.90
C GLU A 265 -12.37 -10.60 15.35
N THR A 266 -12.90 -9.40 15.59
CA THR A 266 -13.06 -8.82 16.93
C THR A 266 -14.54 -8.71 17.25
N ARG A 267 -14.96 -9.18 18.43
CA ARG A 267 -16.31 -8.95 18.94
C ARG A 267 -16.29 -8.29 20.31
N LYS A 268 -17.23 -7.39 20.55
CA LYS A 268 -17.37 -6.68 21.82
C LYS A 268 -18.59 -7.20 22.58
N LEU A 269 -18.36 -7.67 23.80
CA LEU A 269 -19.36 -8.13 24.75
C LEU A 269 -19.55 -7.05 25.82
N ASP A 270 -20.80 -6.72 26.12
CA ASP A 270 -21.14 -5.87 27.26
C ASP A 270 -21.92 -6.66 28.32
N THR A 271 -21.49 -6.52 29.57
CA THR A 271 -22.12 -7.12 30.76
C THR A 271 -22.47 -6.03 31.77
N ASP A 272 -23.16 -6.39 32.85
CA ASP A 272 -23.49 -5.46 33.93
C ASP A 272 -22.24 -4.72 34.49
N LYS A 273 -21.11 -5.41 34.67
CA LYS A 273 -19.90 -4.84 35.28
C LYS A 273 -18.73 -4.62 34.33
N PHE A 274 -18.78 -5.16 33.12
CA PHE A 274 -17.62 -5.17 32.24
C PHE A 274 -17.99 -4.86 30.78
N THR A 275 -17.08 -4.20 30.08
CA THR A 275 -17.04 -4.17 28.61
C THR A 275 -15.83 -4.97 28.16
N ILE A 276 -16.03 -5.91 27.25
CA ILE A 276 -15.05 -6.94 26.91
C ILE A 276 -14.84 -6.97 25.39
N SER A 277 -13.61 -6.82 24.93
CA SER A 277 -13.24 -7.04 23.52
C SER A 277 -12.54 -8.39 23.38
N LEU A 278 -13.02 -9.22 22.46
CA LEU A 278 -12.48 -10.54 22.15
C LEU A 278 -11.93 -10.53 20.72
N VAL A 279 -10.70 -10.98 20.52
CA VAL A 279 -10.06 -11.03 19.19
C VAL A 279 -9.68 -12.48 18.87
N ASN A 280 -10.14 -13.00 17.74
CA ASN A 280 -9.70 -14.25 17.17
C ASN A 280 -8.64 -13.97 16.10
N LYS A 281 -7.37 -14.28 16.34
CA LYS A 281 -6.30 -14.05 15.35
C LYS A 281 -6.24 -15.09 14.23
N CYS A 282 -6.91 -16.23 14.38
CA CYS A 282 -6.87 -17.33 13.43
C CYS A 282 -7.98 -17.25 12.38
N GLY A 283 -8.92 -16.31 12.54
CA GLY A 283 -9.86 -15.94 11.51
C GLY A 283 -11.22 -15.53 12.06
N ARG A 284 -12.28 -16.01 11.40
CA ARG A 284 -13.67 -15.82 11.87
C ARG A 284 -13.80 -16.21 13.33
N PHE A 285 -14.67 -15.52 14.05
CA PHE A 285 -14.79 -15.64 15.51
C PHE A 285 -15.14 -17.05 15.98
N GLU A 286 -15.91 -17.79 15.18
CA GLU A 286 -16.32 -19.18 15.43
C GLU A 286 -15.34 -20.22 14.88
N SER A 287 -14.21 -19.81 14.30
CA SER A 287 -13.14 -20.72 13.88
C SER A 287 -12.26 -21.10 15.08
N GLU A 288 -11.77 -22.34 15.10
CA GLU A 288 -10.79 -22.79 16.10
C GLU A 288 -9.56 -21.89 16.10
N CYS A 289 -9.12 -21.46 17.28
CA CYS A 289 -7.96 -20.61 17.42
C CYS A 289 -7.25 -20.79 18.77
N SER A 290 -5.94 -20.97 18.72
CA SER A 290 -5.05 -20.98 19.89
C SER A 290 -4.49 -19.59 20.25
N GLN A 291 -4.84 -18.56 19.47
CA GLN A 291 -4.35 -17.19 19.58
C GLN A 291 -5.50 -16.20 19.84
N MET A 292 -6.32 -16.46 20.86
CA MET A 292 -7.38 -15.54 21.28
C MET A 292 -6.84 -14.45 22.21
N TYR A 293 -7.39 -13.23 22.10
CA TYR A 293 -7.12 -12.13 23.02
C TYR A 293 -8.41 -11.65 23.69
N TYR A 294 -8.30 -11.21 24.94
CA TYR A 294 -9.37 -10.66 25.76
C TYR A 294 -8.89 -9.34 26.35
N LEU A 295 -9.65 -8.26 26.17
CA LEU A 295 -9.51 -7.02 26.93
C LEU A 295 -10.80 -6.81 27.71
N GLY A 296 -10.74 -6.86 29.04
CA GLY A 296 -11.85 -6.50 29.91
C GLY A 296 -11.63 -5.14 30.55
N VAL A 297 -12.64 -4.28 30.51
CA VAL A 297 -12.70 -3.00 31.22
C VAL A 297 -13.81 -3.09 32.26
N ARG A 298 -13.47 -2.88 33.53
CA ARG A 298 -14.45 -2.84 34.62
C ARG A 298 -15.11 -1.47 34.66
N LYS A 299 -16.45 -1.43 34.61
CA LYS A 299 -17.22 -0.18 34.52
C LYS A 299 -17.14 0.69 35.78
N SER A 300 -16.91 0.10 36.94
CA SER A 300 -16.92 0.83 38.22
C SER A 300 -15.72 1.78 38.38
N ASP A 301 -14.57 1.43 37.81
CA ASP A 301 -13.30 2.13 38.04
C ASP A 301 -12.43 2.24 36.79
N ASN A 302 -12.92 1.80 35.63
CA ASN A 302 -12.20 1.70 34.36
C ASN A 302 -10.91 0.86 34.44
N SER A 303 -10.77 -0.02 35.44
CA SER A 303 -9.65 -0.94 35.53
C SER A 303 -9.67 -1.93 34.35
N THR A 304 -8.50 -2.15 33.76
CA THR A 304 -8.35 -2.96 32.55
C THR A 304 -7.56 -4.24 32.82
N ILE A 305 -7.92 -5.33 32.16
CA ILE A 305 -7.15 -6.57 32.14
C ILE A 305 -7.07 -7.13 30.73
N THR A 306 -5.87 -7.57 30.34
CA THR A 306 -5.64 -8.21 29.05
C THR A 306 -5.17 -9.64 29.24
N LEU A 307 -5.77 -10.58 28.52
CA LEU A 307 -5.48 -12.00 28.63
C LEU A 307 -5.28 -12.63 27.25
N LYS A 308 -4.41 -13.66 27.20
CA LYS A 308 -4.26 -14.56 26.06
C LYS A 308 -5.00 -15.86 26.34
N GLY A 309 -5.57 -16.46 25.31
CA GLY A 309 -6.41 -17.63 25.45
C GLY A 309 -6.61 -18.39 24.15
N LYS A 310 -7.60 -19.26 24.17
CA LYS A 310 -7.97 -20.11 23.03
C LYS A 310 -9.48 -20.27 22.93
N THR A 311 -9.96 -20.73 21.79
CA THR A 311 -11.37 -21.12 21.61
C THR A 311 -11.72 -22.33 22.46
N LEU A 312 -12.96 -22.38 22.92
CA LEU A 312 -13.57 -23.49 23.63
C LEU A 312 -14.46 -24.27 22.66
N GLN A 313 -14.26 -25.58 22.57
CA GLN A 313 -15.06 -26.47 21.74
C GLN A 313 -15.99 -27.33 22.58
N ASP A 314 -17.13 -27.68 22.02
CA ASP A 314 -17.99 -28.75 22.55
C ASP A 314 -17.47 -30.14 22.11
N PRO A 315 -18.06 -31.25 22.60
CA PRO A 315 -17.63 -32.60 22.21
C PRO A 315 -17.75 -32.92 20.71
N THR A 316 -18.49 -32.11 19.94
CA THR A 316 -18.64 -32.27 18.48
C THR A 316 -17.57 -31.49 17.70
N GLY A 317 -16.71 -30.74 18.40
CA GLY A 317 -15.67 -29.88 17.80
C GLY A 317 -16.18 -28.49 17.42
N LYS A 318 -17.44 -28.15 17.74
CA LYS A 318 -17.99 -26.81 17.46
C LYS A 318 -17.45 -25.81 18.46
N VAL A 319 -17.00 -24.64 17.97
CA VAL A 319 -16.59 -23.53 18.85
C VAL A 319 -17.82 -22.93 19.52
N ILE A 320 -17.84 -22.95 20.85
CA ILE A 320 -18.96 -22.50 21.70
C ILE A 320 -18.57 -21.34 22.61
N GLY A 321 -17.30 -20.94 22.61
CA GLY A 321 -16.78 -19.91 23.49
C GLY A 321 -15.29 -19.72 23.37
N SER A 322 -14.71 -19.04 24.35
CA SER A 322 -13.27 -18.90 24.53
C SER A 322 -12.87 -18.91 26.01
N SER A 323 -11.63 -19.33 26.26
CA SER A 323 -11.08 -19.47 27.61
C SER A 323 -9.71 -18.81 27.71
N TYR A 324 -9.50 -18.08 28.80
CA TYR A 324 -8.31 -17.29 29.08
C TYR A 324 -7.86 -17.56 30.52
N LYS A 325 -6.55 -17.45 30.77
CA LYS A 325 -5.99 -17.68 32.11
C LYS A 325 -5.14 -16.51 32.58
N ASN A 326 -5.29 -16.18 33.86
CA ASN A 326 -4.35 -15.32 34.59
C ASN A 326 -4.00 -16.03 35.91
N SER A 327 -2.81 -16.62 35.96
CA SER A 327 -2.39 -17.47 37.09
C SER A 327 -3.43 -18.56 37.39
N GLU A 328 -4.03 -18.56 38.58
CA GLU A 328 -5.03 -19.55 39.03
C GLU A 328 -6.47 -19.21 38.59
N VAL A 329 -6.67 -18.04 37.99
CA VAL A 329 -8.00 -17.55 37.60
C VAL A 329 -8.25 -17.85 36.12
N THR A 330 -9.40 -18.48 35.85
CA THR A 330 -9.87 -18.79 34.50
C THR A 330 -11.04 -17.88 34.14
N TYR A 331 -10.98 -17.30 32.95
CA TYR A 331 -12.02 -16.46 32.38
C TYR A 331 -12.59 -17.22 31.20
N THR A 332 -13.89 -17.45 31.20
CA THR A 332 -14.60 -18.19 30.15
C THR A 332 -15.71 -17.31 29.62
N VAL A 333 -15.76 -17.16 28.30
CA VAL A 333 -16.88 -16.53 27.61
C VAL A 333 -17.57 -17.58 26.76
N THR A 334 -18.82 -17.88 27.04
CA THR A 334 -19.67 -18.72 26.16
C THR A 334 -20.42 -17.84 25.18
N TYR A 335 -20.67 -18.31 23.96
CA TYR A 335 -21.31 -17.50 22.91
C TYR A 335 -22.84 -17.66 22.84
N ALA A 336 -23.37 -18.81 23.27
CA ALA A 336 -24.79 -19.10 23.31
C ALA A 336 -25.10 -20.08 24.48
N PRO A 337 -25.69 -19.61 25.60
CA PRO A 337 -25.99 -18.20 25.91
C PRO A 337 -24.70 -17.39 26.09
N LEU A 338 -24.77 -16.08 25.79
CA LEU A 338 -23.63 -15.18 25.89
C LEU A 338 -23.37 -14.81 27.35
N LYS A 339 -22.31 -15.38 27.93
CA LYS A 339 -22.04 -15.28 29.37
C LYS A 339 -20.54 -15.20 29.66
N LEU A 340 -20.18 -14.32 30.58
CA LEU A 340 -18.87 -14.29 31.22
C LEU A 340 -18.90 -15.09 32.52
N VAL A 341 -17.96 -16.02 32.68
CA VAL A 341 -17.69 -16.72 33.94
C VAL A 341 -16.22 -16.55 34.29
N VAL A 342 -15.94 -16.07 35.49
CA VAL A 342 -14.59 -15.99 36.05
C VAL A 342 -14.53 -16.89 37.27
N SER A 343 -13.60 -17.83 37.28
CA SER A 343 -13.45 -18.80 38.36
C SER A 343 -12.01 -18.94 38.83
N LYS A 344 -11.85 -19.32 40.10
CA LYS A 344 -10.58 -19.74 40.69
C LYS A 344 -10.76 -21.17 41.18
N GLY A 345 -10.25 -22.14 40.42
CA GLY A 345 -10.58 -23.56 40.64
C GLY A 345 -12.09 -23.82 40.50
N SER A 346 -12.70 -24.41 41.53
CA SER A 346 -14.15 -24.68 41.58
C SER A 346 -15.00 -23.47 42.04
N HIS A 347 -14.37 -22.39 42.50
CA HIS A 347 -15.08 -21.23 43.03
C HIS A 347 -15.36 -20.19 41.94
N ILE A 348 -16.62 -19.82 41.75
CA ILE A 348 -17.05 -18.79 40.80
C ILE A 348 -16.93 -17.40 41.46
N LEU A 349 -16.11 -16.55 40.85
CA LEU A 349 -15.89 -15.16 41.28
C LEU A 349 -16.85 -14.18 40.59
N VAL A 350 -17.15 -14.44 39.32
CA VAL A 350 -18.04 -13.64 38.50
C VAL A 350 -18.85 -14.57 37.61
N GLU A 351 -20.15 -14.35 37.53
CA GLU A 351 -21.02 -14.94 36.52
C GLU A 351 -22.00 -13.86 36.04
N GLN A 352 -21.90 -13.47 34.76
CA GLN A 352 -22.72 -12.41 34.20
C GLN A 352 -23.16 -12.75 32.78
N GLN A 353 -24.46 -12.61 32.55
CA GLN A 353 -25.00 -12.56 31.19
C GLN A 353 -24.51 -11.28 30.50
N GLY A 354 -24.44 -11.32 29.18
CA GLY A 354 -24.15 -10.13 28.39
C GLY A 354 -24.81 -10.15 27.02
N HIS A 355 -24.51 -9.12 26.25
CA HIS A 355 -24.98 -8.94 24.89
C HIS A 355 -23.82 -8.50 24.01
N TRP A 356 -23.87 -8.86 22.73
CA TRP A 356 -22.92 -8.35 21.75
C TRP A 356 -23.23 -6.88 21.47
N LEU A 357 -22.20 -6.05 21.49
CA LEU A 357 -22.27 -4.69 20.96
C LEU A 357 -22.16 -4.77 19.43
N LYS A 358 -23.00 -3.99 18.76
CA LYS A 358 -23.00 -3.86 17.29
C LYS A 358 -21.84 -3.01 16.81
#